data_AF-A0A8I1P897-F1
#
_entry.id   AF-A0A8I1P897-F1
#
_cell.length_a   1.000
_cell.length_b   1.000
_cell.length_c   1.000
_cell.angle_alpha   90.00
_cell.angle_beta   90.00
_cell.angle_gamma   90.00
#
_symmetry.space_group_name_H-M   'P 1'
#
loop_
_entity.id
_entity.type
_entity.pdbx_description
1 polymer ?
#
loop_
_entity_poly.entity_id
_entity_poly.type
_entity_poly.pdbx_seq_one_letter_code
_entity_poly.pdbx_strand_id
1 'polypeptide(L)'
;MSRAGGMVSELTQHRRAFWAAFAEALPRLAGRTVRGNETTRWLAVGHVPLIAAHYVGAGAVGMFVRGARGARIGHVREMLFPHRELIARHLGPQVRLGTTFLIETRLRIDMGERANWPRALEWLAETSPRYEALLREVQISPFSG
;
A
#
# COMPACT_ATOMS: atom_id res chain seq x y z
N MET A 1 -17.08 -31.61 11.68
CA MET A 1 -16.11 -30.52 11.95
C MET A 1 -15.40 -30.17 10.64
N SER A 2 -15.70 -29.02 10.02
CA SER A 2 -14.90 -28.36 8.96
C SER A 2 -15.55 -27.03 8.57
N ARG A 3 -15.47 -26.01 9.46
CA ARG A 3 -15.90 -24.63 9.16
C ARG A 3 -14.71 -23.69 8.87
N ALA A 4 -13.53 -24.00 9.40
CA ALA A 4 -12.35 -23.14 9.25
C ALA A 4 -11.74 -23.17 7.84
N GLY A 5 -11.74 -24.32 7.17
CA GLY A 5 -11.19 -24.45 5.81
C GLY A 5 -12.00 -23.71 4.74
N GLY A 6 -13.34 -23.71 4.87
CA GLY A 6 -14.24 -22.98 3.95
C GLY A 6 -14.07 -21.46 4.05
N MET A 7 -14.01 -20.93 5.27
CA MET A 7 -13.90 -19.49 5.54
C MET A 7 -12.60 -18.87 4.99
N VAL A 8 -11.48 -19.61 5.04
CA VAL A 8 -10.19 -19.15 4.48
C VAL A 8 -10.24 -19.11 2.95
N SER A 9 -10.95 -20.06 2.33
CA SER A 9 -11.16 -20.09 0.88
C SER A 9 -12.00 -18.89 0.42
N GLU A 10 -13.10 -18.61 1.11
CA GLU A 10 -13.99 -17.48 0.79
C GLU A 10 -13.27 -16.13 0.95
N LEU A 11 -12.53 -15.94 2.03
CA LEU A 11 -11.75 -14.72 2.24
C LEU A 11 -10.68 -14.52 1.15
N THR A 12 -10.05 -15.60 0.71
CA THR A 12 -9.05 -15.55 -0.37
C THR A 12 -9.71 -15.21 -1.71
N GLN A 13 -10.84 -15.84 -2.02
CA GLN A 13 -11.61 -15.55 -3.24
C GLN A 13 -12.10 -14.10 -3.25
N HIS A 14 -12.57 -13.60 -2.12
CA HIS A 14 -13.03 -12.22 -1.98
C HIS A 14 -11.93 -11.20 -2.25
N ARG A 15 -10.72 -11.42 -1.70
CA ARG A 15 -9.54 -10.57 -1.97
C ARG A 15 -9.13 -10.63 -3.43
N ARG A 16 -9.16 -11.80 -4.06
CA ARG A 16 -8.88 -11.95 -5.49
C ARG A 16 -9.88 -11.17 -6.34
N ALA A 17 -11.17 -11.25 -6.01
CA ALA A 17 -12.21 -10.51 -6.69
C ALA A 17 -12.03 -8.99 -6.53
N PHE A 18 -11.64 -8.50 -5.35
CA PHE A 18 -11.31 -7.09 -5.16
C PHE A 18 -10.15 -6.66 -6.06
N TRP A 19 -9.09 -7.47 -6.15
CA TRP A 19 -7.95 -7.14 -7.02
C TRP A 19 -8.27 -7.24 -8.52
N ALA A 20 -9.25 -8.06 -8.91
CA ALA A 20 -9.77 -8.05 -10.28
C ALA A 20 -10.50 -6.73 -10.56
N ALA A 21 -11.41 -6.31 -9.67
CA ALA A 21 -12.08 -5.01 -9.78
C ALA A 21 -11.09 -3.82 -9.79
N PHE A 22 -10.01 -3.91 -9.01
CA PHE A 22 -8.91 -2.94 -9.06
C PHE A 22 -8.22 -2.88 -10.42
N ALA A 23 -7.96 -4.02 -11.06
CA ALA A 23 -7.33 -4.07 -12.37
C ALA A 23 -8.23 -3.52 -13.48
N GLU A 24 -9.54 -3.74 -13.37
CA GLU A 24 -10.54 -3.22 -14.30
C GLU A 24 -10.72 -1.71 -14.15
N ALA A 25 -10.87 -1.22 -12.92
CA ALA A 25 -11.12 0.20 -12.65
C ALA A 25 -9.89 1.08 -12.82
N LEU A 26 -8.69 0.57 -12.49
CA LEU A 26 -7.44 1.33 -12.46
C LEU A 26 -6.35 0.66 -13.33
N PRO A 27 -6.58 0.41 -14.63
CA PRO A 27 -5.72 -0.44 -15.46
C PRO A 27 -4.28 0.06 -15.57
N ARG A 28 -4.08 1.39 -15.61
CA ARG A 28 -2.74 2.01 -15.64
C ARG A 28 -1.96 1.76 -14.35
N LEU A 29 -2.61 1.85 -13.20
CA LEU A 29 -1.97 1.57 -11.91
C LEU A 29 -1.72 0.07 -11.79
N ALA A 30 -2.72 -0.75 -12.11
CA ALA A 30 -2.62 -2.20 -12.04
C ALA A 30 -1.48 -2.76 -12.90
N GLY A 31 -1.33 -2.29 -14.14
CA GLY A 31 -0.25 -2.70 -15.05
C GLY A 31 1.17 -2.37 -14.56
N ARG A 32 1.30 -1.49 -13.55
CA ARG A 32 2.59 -1.13 -12.93
C ARG A 32 2.81 -1.84 -11.59
N THR A 33 1.78 -2.50 -11.05
CA THR A 33 1.88 -3.22 -9.79
C THR A 33 2.16 -4.70 -10.01
N VAL A 34 2.86 -5.32 -9.06
CA VAL A 34 3.06 -6.78 -9.02
C VAL A 34 2.34 -7.40 -7.83
N ARG A 35 1.96 -8.68 -7.94
CA ARG A 35 1.34 -9.42 -6.83
C ARG A 35 2.37 -9.66 -5.72
N GLY A 36 2.13 -9.06 -4.55
CA GLY A 36 2.90 -9.36 -3.34
C GLY A 36 2.45 -10.66 -2.68
N ASN A 37 1.17 -10.69 -2.32
CA ASN A 37 0.43 -11.85 -1.80
C ASN A 37 -1.08 -11.62 -2.04
N GLU A 38 -1.96 -12.41 -1.41
CA GLU A 38 -3.41 -12.24 -1.57
C GLU A 38 -3.94 -10.90 -1.04
N THR A 39 -3.24 -10.28 -0.08
CA THR A 39 -3.67 -9.01 0.53
C THR A 39 -2.98 -7.78 -0.05
N THR A 40 -2.00 -7.92 -0.95
CA THR A 40 -1.20 -6.78 -1.40
C THR A 40 -0.85 -6.76 -2.88
N ARG A 41 -0.72 -5.53 -3.41
CA ARG A 41 -0.11 -5.20 -4.69
C ARG A 41 1.03 -4.23 -4.45
N TRP A 42 2.15 -4.42 -5.13
CA TRP A 42 3.38 -3.66 -4.90
C TRP A 42 3.69 -2.82 -6.11
N LEU A 43 3.82 -1.51 -5.89
CA LEU A 43 4.35 -0.56 -6.86
C LEU A 43 5.78 -0.21 -6.45
N ALA A 44 6.77 -0.72 -7.20
CA ALA A 44 8.16 -0.31 -7.02
C ALA A 44 8.34 1.13 -7.54
N VAL A 45 9.09 1.94 -6.80
CA VAL A 45 9.35 3.33 -7.12
C VAL A 45 10.86 3.55 -7.19
N GLY A 46 11.32 4.19 -8.28
CA GLY A 46 12.72 4.59 -8.47
C GLY A 46 13.70 3.43 -8.66
N HIS A 47 15.00 3.73 -8.51
CA HIS A 47 16.10 2.81 -8.82
C HIS A 47 16.53 1.96 -7.62
N VAL A 48 16.36 2.48 -6.40
CA VAL A 48 16.56 1.74 -5.15
C VAL A 48 15.16 1.41 -4.64
N PRO A 49 14.63 0.20 -4.85
CA PRO A 49 13.20 -0.04 -4.81
C PRO A 49 12.62 0.10 -3.39
N LEU A 50 12.17 1.31 -3.08
CA LEU A 50 11.07 1.54 -2.16
C LEU A 50 9.78 1.10 -2.85
N ILE A 51 8.92 0.43 -2.09
CA ILE A 51 7.66 -0.09 -2.59
C ILE A 51 6.53 0.64 -1.88
N ALA A 52 5.66 1.24 -2.68
CA ALA A 52 4.33 1.65 -2.25
C ALA A 52 3.43 0.39 -2.33
N ALA A 53 3.10 -0.17 -1.16
CA ALA A 53 2.31 -1.38 -1.05
C ALA A 53 0.83 -1.04 -0.80
N HIS A 54 -0.01 -1.30 -1.80
CA HIS A 54 -1.47 -1.29 -1.69
C HIS A 54 -1.90 -2.54 -0.95
N TYR A 55 -2.81 -2.41 0.02
CA TYR A 55 -3.34 -3.54 0.77
C TYR A 55 -4.86 -3.53 0.87
N VAL A 56 -5.43 -4.72 0.96
CA VAL A 56 -6.83 -4.96 1.34
C VAL A 56 -6.89 -5.83 2.59
N GLY A 57 -7.57 -5.33 3.61
CA GLY A 57 -7.93 -6.04 4.84
C GLY A 57 -9.45 -6.18 4.95
N ALA A 58 -9.96 -6.82 6.00
CA ALA A 58 -11.41 -6.99 6.18
C ALA A 58 -12.14 -5.66 6.44
N GLY A 59 -11.53 -4.77 7.23
CA GLY A 59 -12.13 -3.47 7.61
C GLY A 59 -11.39 -2.24 7.06
N ALA A 60 -10.53 -2.42 6.06
CA ALA A 60 -9.82 -1.31 5.45
C ALA A 60 -9.20 -1.66 4.09
N VAL A 61 -9.01 -0.63 3.28
CA VAL A 61 -8.03 -0.58 2.20
C VAL A 61 -6.97 0.46 2.56
N GLY A 62 -5.72 0.24 2.19
CA GLY A 62 -4.67 1.18 2.57
C GLY A 62 -3.38 1.07 1.79
N MET A 63 -2.44 1.89 2.20
CA MET A 63 -1.09 1.96 1.66
C MET A 63 -0.07 2.01 2.78
N PHE A 64 1.06 1.35 2.57
CA PHE A 64 2.25 1.49 3.42
C PHE A 64 3.51 1.40 2.58
N VAL A 65 4.63 1.82 3.15
CA VAL A 65 5.95 1.74 2.54
C VAL A 65 6.70 0.52 3.07
N ARG A 66 7.38 -0.16 2.16
CA ARG A 66 8.31 -1.25 2.47
C ARG A 66 9.50 -1.21 1.52
N GLY A 67 10.53 -1.98 1.83
CA GLY A 67 11.58 -2.28 0.87
C GLY A 67 11.21 -3.46 -0.03
N ALA A 68 12.07 -3.70 -1.03
CA ALA A 68 12.03 -4.91 -1.85
C ALA A 68 12.03 -6.20 -1.03
N ARG A 69 11.73 -7.32 -1.69
CA ARG A 69 11.75 -8.64 -1.07
C ARG A 69 13.14 -8.91 -0.45
N GLY A 70 13.17 -9.27 0.83
CA GLY A 70 14.42 -9.51 1.58
C GLY A 70 15.03 -8.27 2.23
N ALA A 71 14.55 -7.06 1.93
CA ALA A 71 15.05 -5.85 2.58
C ALA A 71 14.72 -5.83 4.08
N ARG A 72 15.69 -5.38 4.90
CA ARG A 72 15.49 -5.17 6.33
C ARG A 72 14.65 -3.93 6.57
N ILE A 73 13.61 -4.04 7.38
CA ILE A 73 12.72 -2.91 7.70
C ILE A 73 13.47 -1.74 8.36
N GLY A 74 14.52 -2.03 9.15
CA GLY A 74 15.37 -1.01 9.77
C GLY A 74 16.02 -0.08 8.75
N HIS A 75 16.63 -0.63 7.71
CA HIS A 75 17.27 0.18 6.65
C HIS A 75 16.25 1.05 5.90
N VAL A 76 15.04 0.54 5.66
CA VAL A 76 13.97 1.32 5.01
C VAL A 76 13.52 2.46 5.92
N ARG A 77 13.40 2.21 7.22
CA ARG A 77 13.07 3.25 8.21
C ARG A 77 14.15 4.32 8.30
N GLU A 78 15.43 3.93 8.34
CA GLU A 78 16.57 4.86 8.33
C GLU A 78 16.58 5.74 7.08
N MET A 79 16.24 5.17 5.92
CA MET A 79 16.09 5.94 4.68
C MET A 79 14.94 6.94 4.76
N LEU A 80 13.81 6.62 5.40
CA LEU A 80 12.63 7.48 5.46
C LEU A 80 12.69 8.53 6.58
N PHE A 81 13.42 8.25 7.66
CA PHE A 81 13.43 9.07 8.88
C PHE A 81 13.85 10.54 8.66
N PRO A 82 14.90 10.85 7.87
CA PRO A 82 15.30 12.22 7.59
C PRO A 82 14.21 13.04 6.87
N HIS A 83 13.30 12.38 6.16
CA HIS A 83 12.34 13.03 5.26
C HIS A 83 10.96 13.28 5.89
N ARG A 84 10.87 13.47 7.22
CA ARG A 84 9.60 13.70 7.94
C ARG A 84 8.76 14.84 7.34
N GLU A 85 9.41 15.89 6.86
CA GLU A 85 8.76 17.06 6.27
C GLU A 85 8.20 16.75 4.88
N LEU A 86 8.94 15.97 4.08
CA LEU A 86 8.43 15.46 2.79
C LEU A 86 7.23 14.54 3.02
N ILE A 87 7.31 13.64 4.00
CA ILE A 87 6.21 12.74 4.36
C ILE A 87 4.97 13.55 4.75
N ALA A 88 5.12 14.56 5.61
CA ALA A 88 4.02 15.41 6.04
C ALA A 88 3.40 16.20 4.88
N ARG A 89 4.22 16.70 3.93
CA ARG A 89 3.75 17.45 2.76
C ARG A 89 2.95 16.58 1.79
N HIS A 90 3.39 15.35 1.54
CA HIS A 90 2.72 14.45 0.59
C HIS A 90 1.52 13.71 1.19
N LEU A 91 1.59 13.30 2.45
CA LEU A 91 0.61 12.38 3.07
C LEU A 91 -0.12 12.97 4.28
N GLY A 92 0.28 14.16 4.73
CA GLY A 92 -0.29 14.87 5.88
C GLY A 92 0.53 14.72 7.17
N PRO A 93 0.47 15.71 8.07
CA PRO A 93 1.30 15.79 9.28
C PRO A 93 0.98 14.72 10.34
N GLN A 94 -0.16 14.05 10.22
CA GLN A 94 -0.61 12.97 11.11
C GLN A 94 0.07 11.62 10.81
N VAL A 95 0.71 11.47 9.66
CA VAL A 95 1.37 10.22 9.29
C VAL A 95 2.59 9.99 10.18
N ARG A 96 2.73 8.77 10.68
CA ARG A 96 3.81 8.35 11.57
C ARG A 96 4.61 7.24 10.91
N LEU A 97 5.91 7.19 11.22
CA LEU A 97 6.73 6.04 10.92
C LEU A 97 6.33 4.91 11.88
N GLY A 98 5.49 3.99 11.39
CA GLY A 98 5.14 2.79 12.14
C GLY A 98 6.37 1.89 12.36
N THR A 99 6.21 0.84 13.17
CA THR A 99 7.28 -0.13 13.46
C THR A 99 7.22 -1.34 12.54
N THR A 100 6.01 -1.80 12.17
CA THR A 100 5.78 -2.96 11.29
C THR A 100 5.41 -2.56 9.87
N PHE A 101 4.60 -1.50 9.73
CA PHE A 101 4.22 -0.90 8.45
C PHE A 101 4.67 0.56 8.47
N LEU A 102 5.59 0.92 7.59
CA LEU A 102 6.15 2.26 7.56
C LEU A 102 5.19 3.18 6.80
N ILE A 103 4.90 4.36 7.34
CA ILE A 103 4.09 5.38 6.66
C ILE A 103 2.74 4.79 6.21
N GLU A 104 1.97 4.23 7.14
CA GLU A 104 0.66 3.65 6.82
C GLU A 104 -0.42 4.74 6.74
N THR A 105 -1.21 4.72 5.66
CA THR A 105 -2.50 5.42 5.58
C THR A 105 -3.56 4.44 5.11
N ARG A 106 -4.80 4.65 5.55
CA ARG A 106 -5.90 3.73 5.24
C ARG A 106 -7.25 4.42 5.26
N LEU A 107 -8.15 3.93 4.41
CA LEU A 107 -9.58 4.15 4.51
C LEU A 107 -10.18 3.00 5.33
N ARG A 108 -10.74 3.33 6.50
CA ARG A 108 -11.52 2.37 7.30
C ARG A 108 -12.90 2.23 6.68
N ILE A 109 -13.20 1.04 6.18
CA ILE A 109 -14.45 0.71 5.51
C ILE A 109 -14.61 -0.81 5.50
N ASP A 110 -15.83 -1.32 5.61
CA ASP A 110 -16.07 -2.76 5.53
C ASP A 110 -15.80 -3.24 4.11
N MET A 111 -14.69 -3.95 3.92
CA MET A 111 -14.30 -4.48 2.61
C MET A 111 -15.00 -5.79 2.29
N GLY A 112 -15.71 -6.41 3.24
CA GLY A 112 -16.59 -7.54 3.03
C GLY A 112 -17.79 -7.17 2.15
N GLU A 113 -18.26 -5.93 2.26
CA GLU A 113 -19.34 -5.38 1.44
C GLU A 113 -18.81 -4.88 0.09
N ARG A 114 -19.29 -5.47 -1.01
CA ARG A 114 -18.87 -5.11 -2.39
C ARG A 114 -19.32 -3.71 -2.79
N ALA A 115 -20.43 -3.22 -2.24
CA ALA A 115 -20.90 -1.85 -2.47
C ALA A 115 -19.88 -0.79 -2.01
N ASN A 116 -18.96 -1.15 -1.11
CA ASN A 116 -17.89 -0.25 -0.65
C ASN A 116 -16.69 -0.18 -1.59
N TRP A 117 -16.57 -1.10 -2.55
CA TRP A 117 -15.39 -1.22 -3.40
C TRP A 117 -15.14 0.00 -4.30
N PRO A 118 -16.13 0.63 -4.94
CA PRO A 118 -15.90 1.83 -5.74
C PRO A 118 -15.20 2.94 -4.94
N ARG A 119 -15.67 3.20 -3.71
CA ARG A 119 -15.06 4.19 -2.80
C ARG A 119 -13.64 3.81 -2.38
N ALA A 120 -13.39 2.51 -2.14
CA ALA A 120 -12.05 2.02 -1.83
C ALA A 120 -11.08 2.18 -3.02
N LEU A 121 -11.56 1.94 -4.25
CA LEU A 121 -10.78 2.09 -5.48
C LEU A 121 -10.49 3.57 -5.77
N GLU A 122 -11.46 4.45 -5.59
CA GLU A 122 -11.27 5.90 -5.67
C GLU A 122 -10.20 6.38 -4.68
N TRP A 123 -10.28 5.95 -3.43
CA TRP A 123 -9.28 6.28 -2.43
C TRP A 123 -7.86 5.80 -2.81
N LEU A 124 -7.75 4.59 -3.39
CA LEU A 124 -6.46 4.08 -3.90
C LEU A 124 -5.95 4.92 -5.08
N ALA A 125 -6.83 5.34 -5.99
CA ALA A 125 -6.49 6.17 -7.14
C ALA A 125 -5.95 7.54 -6.73
N GLU A 126 -6.53 8.14 -5.69
CA GLU A 126 -6.08 9.43 -5.14
C GLU A 126 -4.79 9.31 -4.31
N THR A 127 -4.66 8.23 -3.54
CA THR A 127 -3.57 8.08 -2.57
C THR A 127 -2.28 7.54 -3.21
N SER A 128 -2.39 6.63 -4.17
CA SER A 128 -1.23 6.00 -4.80
C SER A 128 -0.25 6.99 -5.44
N PRO A 129 -0.68 8.01 -6.19
CA PRO A 129 0.23 9.00 -6.76
C PRO A 129 1.00 9.80 -5.70
N ARG A 130 0.42 10.03 -4.51
CA ARG A 130 1.08 10.75 -3.41
C ARG A 130 2.20 9.94 -2.79
N TYR A 131 1.98 8.64 -2.59
CA TYR A 131 3.05 7.73 -2.16
C TYR A 131 4.15 7.65 -3.22
N GLU A 132 3.77 7.54 -4.49
CA GLU A 132 4.75 7.47 -5.56
C GLU A 132 5.61 8.75 -5.62
N ALA A 133 5.00 9.92 -5.56
CA ALA A 133 5.71 11.20 -5.55
C ALA A 133 6.66 11.32 -4.35
N LEU A 134 6.17 11.00 -3.15
CA LEU A 134 6.99 10.96 -1.93
C LEU A 134 8.21 10.04 -2.10
N LEU A 135 8.01 8.81 -2.56
CA LEU A 135 9.08 7.82 -2.66
C LEU A 135 10.09 8.16 -3.77
N ARG A 136 9.65 8.82 -4.85
CA ARG A 136 10.58 9.38 -5.85
C ARG A 136 11.40 10.50 -5.25
N GLU A 137 10.77 11.41 -4.51
CA GLU A 137 11.45 12.57 -3.92
C GLU A 137 12.46 12.16 -2.84
N VAL A 138 12.14 11.17 -2.02
CA VAL A 138 13.07 10.58 -1.05
C VAL A 138 14.33 10.03 -1.74
N GLN A 139 14.20 9.45 -2.93
CA GLN A 139 15.34 8.85 -3.65
C GLN A 139 16.23 9.85 -4.39
N ILE A 140 15.76 11.07 -4.63
CA ILE A 140 16.53 12.14 -5.28
C ILE A 140 16.99 13.22 -4.29
N SER A 141 16.39 13.28 -3.10
CA SER A 141 16.79 14.21 -2.05
C SER A 141 18.13 13.77 -1.48
N PRO A 142 19.17 14.62 -1.50
CA PRO A 142 20.43 14.28 -0.86
C PRO A 142 20.18 14.01 0.61
N PHE A 143 20.85 12.98 1.14
CA PHE A 143 20.86 12.68 2.56
C PHE A 143 21.42 13.92 3.27
N SER A 144 20.54 14.74 3.82
CA SER A 144 20.93 15.88 4.66
C SER A 144 21.12 15.33 6.06
N GLY A 145 22.21 14.59 6.23
CA GLY A 145 22.76 14.19 7.53
C GLY A 145 23.83 15.17 7.96
#